data_AF-A0A419KPQ5-F1
#
_entry.id   AF-A0A419KPQ5-F1
#
_cell.length_a   1.000
_cell.length_b   1.000
_cell.length_c   1.000
_cell.angle_alpha   90.00
_cell.angle_beta   90.00
_cell.angle_gamma   90.00
#
_symmetry.space_group_name_H-M   'P 1'
#
loop_
_entity.id
_entity.type
_entity.pdbx_description
1 polymer ?
#
loop_
_entity_poly.entity_id
_entity_poly.type
_entity_poly.pdbx_seq_one_letter_code
_entity_poly.pdbx_strand_id
1 'polypeptide(L)'
;DLKKLEKGEAVHIGNGWYLKKDFFETVDSPVPLEVLDKIEVPVLIIHGDSDSVVPMDDAQKGYGVLKNLNNKNELYIIKGGDHTFTKKEHTQEVIEKTLNWLSSLSPSL
;
A
#
# COMPACT_ATOMS: atom_id res chain seq x y z
N ASP A 1 -10.33 17.72 -23.78
CA ASP A 1 -9.90 17.13 -22.51
C ASP A 1 -9.06 18.06 -21.63
N LEU A 2 -8.00 18.70 -22.13
CA LEU A 2 -7.22 19.67 -21.33
C LEU A 2 -8.05 20.76 -20.64
N LYS A 3 -8.97 21.41 -21.36
CA LYS A 3 -9.89 22.42 -20.77
C LYS A 3 -10.82 21.86 -19.68
N LYS A 4 -11.08 20.56 -19.68
CA LYS A 4 -11.88 19.88 -18.64
C LYS A 4 -11.01 19.63 -17.41
N LEU A 5 -9.78 19.14 -17.60
CA LEU A 5 -8.79 19.01 -16.53
C LEU A 5 -8.51 20.34 -15.83
N GLU A 6 -8.34 21.43 -16.59
CA GLU A 6 -8.13 22.79 -16.03
C GLU A 6 -9.32 23.27 -15.17
N LYS A 7 -10.52 22.74 -15.41
CA LYS A 7 -11.73 23.01 -14.61
C LYS A 7 -11.93 22.02 -13.46
N GLY A 8 -11.00 21.09 -13.24
CA GLY A 8 -11.08 20.05 -12.22
C GLY A 8 -12.01 18.87 -12.58
N GLU A 9 -12.48 18.80 -13.82
CA GLU A 9 -13.29 17.69 -14.32
C GLU A 9 -12.39 16.48 -14.65
N ALA A 10 -12.93 15.28 -14.45
CA ALA A 10 -12.24 14.05 -14.83
C ALA A 10 -12.27 13.86 -16.36
N VAL A 11 -11.17 13.37 -16.94
CA VAL A 11 -11.08 13.04 -18.37
C VAL A 11 -10.80 11.56 -18.56
N HIS A 12 -11.41 10.99 -19.59
CA HIS A 12 -11.20 9.59 -19.95
C HIS A 12 -9.84 9.42 -20.62
N ILE A 13 -9.02 8.50 -20.11
CA ILE A 13 -7.64 8.26 -20.60
C ILE A 13 -7.46 6.84 -21.18
N GLY A 14 -8.55 6.09 -21.37
CA GLY A 14 -8.54 4.74 -21.94
C GLY A 14 -8.85 3.66 -20.91
N ASN A 15 -9.24 2.47 -21.37
CA ASN A 15 -9.56 1.29 -20.54
C ASN A 15 -10.54 1.54 -19.36
N GLY A 16 -11.42 2.53 -19.50
CA GLY A 16 -12.40 2.89 -18.46
C GLY A 16 -11.86 3.82 -17.37
N TRP A 17 -10.62 4.29 -17.47
CA TRP A 17 -10.02 5.20 -16.48
C TRP A 17 -10.45 6.66 -16.71
N TYR A 18 -10.84 7.32 -15.63
CA TYR A 18 -11.16 8.75 -15.58
C TYR A 18 -10.31 9.44 -14.53
N LEU A 19 -9.39 10.31 -14.95
CA LEU A 19 -8.47 10.99 -14.03
C LEU A 19 -8.68 12.51 -14.00
N LYS A 20 -8.44 13.11 -12.85
CA LYS A 20 -8.46 14.56 -12.63
C LYS A 20 -7.05 15.14 -12.67
N LYS A 21 -6.95 16.47 -12.72
CA LYS A 21 -5.68 17.22 -12.75
C LYS A 21 -4.76 16.83 -11.60
N ASP A 22 -5.31 16.74 -10.39
CA ASP A 22 -4.57 16.43 -9.16
C ASP A 22 -3.76 15.13 -9.26
N PHE A 23 -4.25 14.10 -9.97
CA PHE A 23 -3.49 12.86 -10.18
C PHE A 23 -2.17 13.13 -10.90
N PHE A 24 -2.20 13.96 -11.96
CA PHE A 24 -1.00 14.28 -12.74
C PHE A 24 -0.06 15.22 -11.98
N GLU A 25 -0.61 16.07 -11.11
CA GLU A 25 0.19 16.98 -10.28
C GLU A 25 0.90 16.26 -9.14
N THR A 26 0.43 15.08 -8.73
CA THR A 26 1.01 14.28 -7.63
C THR A 26 1.75 13.03 -8.10
N VAL A 27 1.90 12.80 -9.42
CA VAL A 27 2.59 11.61 -9.96
C VAL A 27 3.99 11.45 -9.38
N ASP A 28 4.72 12.55 -9.21
CA ASP A 28 6.10 12.55 -8.73
C ASP A 28 6.23 12.80 -7.21
N SER A 29 5.14 13.15 -6.51
CA SER A 29 5.21 13.59 -5.11
C SER A 29 3.90 13.42 -4.33
N PRO A 30 3.96 12.98 -3.05
CA PRO A 30 5.17 12.62 -2.30
C PRO A 30 5.73 11.26 -2.75
N VAL A 31 7.06 11.14 -2.79
CA VAL A 31 7.73 9.86 -2.93
C VAL A 31 7.57 9.11 -1.60
N PRO A 32 6.87 7.95 -1.54
CA PRO A 32 6.51 7.32 -0.28
C PRO A 32 7.71 7.10 0.66
N LEU A 33 8.83 6.59 0.14
CA LEU A 33 10.03 6.33 0.93
C LEU A 33 10.64 7.58 1.59
N GLU A 34 10.39 8.78 1.06
CA GLU A 34 10.89 10.05 1.61
C GLU A 34 10.02 10.61 2.74
N VAL A 35 8.84 10.02 2.97
CA VAL A 35 7.87 10.51 3.97
C VAL A 35 7.43 9.45 4.97
N LEU A 36 7.82 8.18 4.79
CA LEU A 36 7.49 7.08 5.70
C LEU A 36 8.00 7.32 7.14
N ASP A 37 9.10 8.05 7.30
CA ASP A 37 9.70 8.39 8.59
C ASP A 37 8.81 9.29 9.47
N LYS A 38 7.80 9.93 8.88
CA LYS A 38 6.83 10.79 9.57
C LYS A 38 5.64 10.00 10.15
N ILE A 39 5.55 8.69 9.92
CA ILE A 39 4.46 7.87 10.43
C ILE A 39 4.77 7.44 11.87
N GLU A 40 3.97 7.94 12.82
CA GLU A 40 4.15 7.67 14.25
C GLU A 40 3.26 6.53 14.79
N VAL A 41 2.25 6.12 14.02
CA VAL A 41 1.32 5.04 14.40
C VAL A 41 1.85 3.66 13.97
N PRO A 42 1.38 2.56 14.58
CA PRO A 42 1.69 1.21 14.11
C PRO A 42 1.35 1.00 12.63
N VAL A 43 2.23 0.33 11.90
CA VAL A 43 2.08 0.00 10.48
C VAL A 43 2.28 -1.49 10.23
N LEU A 44 1.35 -2.09 9.50
CA LEU A 44 1.50 -3.41 8.91
C LEU A 44 1.68 -3.28 7.40
N ILE A 45 2.77 -3.84 6.88
CA ILE A 45 2.96 -4.06 5.43
C ILE A 45 2.72 -5.54 5.16
N ILE A 46 1.81 -5.85 4.24
CA ILE A 46 1.60 -7.22 3.72
C ILE A 46 1.96 -7.22 2.25
N HIS A 47 2.83 -8.14 1.82
CA HIS A 47 3.25 -8.25 0.42
C HIS A 47 3.32 -9.71 -0.04
N GLY A 48 2.95 -9.98 -1.28
CA GLY A 48 3.12 -11.29 -1.89
C GLY A 48 4.49 -11.43 -2.52
N ASP A 49 5.22 -12.53 -2.26
CA ASP A 49 6.57 -12.73 -2.85
C ASP A 49 6.55 -13.08 -4.35
N SER A 50 5.37 -13.35 -4.90
CA SER A 50 5.13 -13.66 -6.31
C SER A 50 4.41 -12.52 -7.03
N ASP A 51 4.33 -11.34 -6.42
CA ASP A 51 3.87 -10.11 -7.06
C ASP A 51 4.84 -9.71 -8.18
N SER A 52 4.31 -9.67 -9.42
CA SER A 52 5.06 -9.28 -10.62
C SER A 52 4.78 -7.85 -11.08
N VAL A 53 3.86 -7.16 -10.41
CA VAL A 53 3.47 -5.77 -10.68
C VAL A 53 4.27 -4.83 -9.77
N VAL A 54 4.36 -5.15 -8.48
CA VAL A 54 5.11 -4.37 -7.48
C VAL A 54 6.23 -5.23 -6.88
N PRO A 55 7.50 -4.84 -7.07
CA PRO A 55 8.64 -5.59 -6.53
C PRO A 55 8.61 -5.70 -5.01
N MET A 56 8.89 -6.90 -4.48
CA MET A 56 9.02 -7.15 -3.04
C MET A 56 10.05 -6.23 -2.35
N ASP A 57 11.12 -5.85 -3.06
CA ASP A 57 12.17 -4.98 -2.55
C ASP A 57 11.61 -3.63 -2.05
N ASP A 58 10.53 -3.11 -2.62
CA ASP A 58 9.95 -1.84 -2.19
C ASP A 58 9.23 -1.96 -0.85
N ALA A 59 8.55 -3.09 -0.59
CA ALA A 59 8.01 -3.41 0.72
C ALA A 59 9.12 -3.58 1.78
N GLN A 60 10.24 -4.22 1.41
CA GLN A 60 11.40 -4.38 2.29
C GLN A 60 12.09 -3.05 2.61
N LYS A 61 12.29 -2.18 1.61
CA LYS A 61 12.83 -0.83 1.82
C LYS A 61 11.94 -0.02 2.74
N GLY A 62 10.62 -0.03 2.50
CA GLY A 62 9.64 0.67 3.33
C GLY A 62 9.68 0.19 4.78
N TYR A 63 9.67 -1.13 5.00
CA TYR A 63 9.81 -1.69 6.34
C TYR A 63 11.16 -1.34 6.98
N GLY A 64 12.24 -1.28 6.20
CA GLY A 64 13.56 -0.85 6.65
C GLY A 64 13.55 0.54 7.30
N VAL A 65 12.73 1.47 6.78
CA VAL A 65 12.50 2.80 7.38
C VAL A 65 11.64 2.69 8.64
N LEU A 66 10.55 1.92 8.58
CA LEU A 66 9.52 1.88 9.62
C LEU A 66 9.92 1.09 10.87
N LYS A 67 10.71 0.02 10.76
CA LYS A 67 10.90 -0.99 11.81
C LYS A 67 11.39 -0.45 13.17
N ASN A 68 12.06 0.71 13.17
CA ASN A 68 12.60 1.33 14.38
C ASN A 68 11.74 2.48 14.92
N LEU A 69 10.71 2.91 14.18
CA LEU A 69 9.86 4.04 14.55
C LEU A 69 8.77 3.63 15.55
N ASN A 70 8.30 2.38 15.45
CA ASN A 70 7.30 1.84 16.34
C ASN A 70 7.50 0.32 16.49
N ASN A 71 7.50 -0.18 17.71
CA ASN A 71 7.74 -1.61 18.00
C ASN A 71 6.60 -2.53 17.53
N LYS A 72 5.45 -1.96 17.15
CA LYS A 72 4.32 -2.71 16.57
C LYS A 72 4.36 -2.74 15.03
N ASN A 73 5.38 -2.15 14.41
CA ASN A 73 5.55 -2.18 12.96
C ASN A 73 5.94 -3.57 12.49
N GLU A 74 5.27 -4.07 11.45
CA GLU A 74 5.45 -5.42 10.96
C GLU A 74 5.46 -5.48 9.43
N LEU A 75 6.32 -6.34 8.88
CA LEU A 75 6.29 -6.78 7.49
C LEU A 75 5.92 -8.25 7.46
N TYR A 76 4.85 -8.59 6.74
CA TYR A 76 4.38 -9.95 6.56
C TYR A 76 4.40 -10.33 5.08
N ILE A 77 5.11 -11.41 4.75
CA ILE A 77 5.26 -11.88 3.37
C ILE A 77 4.38 -13.11 3.15
N ILE A 78 3.48 -13.02 2.18
CA ILE A 78 2.63 -14.12 1.76
C ILE A 78 3.37 -14.90 0.67
N LYS A 79 3.80 -16.11 1.04
CA LYS A 79 4.55 -16.98 0.14
C LYS A 79 3.67 -17.48 -0.99
N GLY A 80 4.09 -17.26 -2.23
CA GLY A 80 3.31 -17.54 -3.43
C GLY A 80 2.23 -16.48 -3.74
N GLY A 81 2.09 -15.44 -2.90
CA GLY A 81 1.09 -14.39 -3.07
C GLY A 81 1.37 -13.53 -4.30
N ASP A 82 0.37 -13.36 -5.16
CA ASP A 82 0.43 -12.45 -6.30
C ASP A 82 -0.13 -11.06 -5.95
N HIS A 83 -0.12 -10.13 -6.92
CA HIS A 83 -0.46 -8.72 -6.72
C HIS A 83 -1.85 -8.48 -6.08
N THR A 84 -2.81 -9.37 -6.35
CA THR A 84 -4.19 -9.22 -5.87
C THR A 84 -4.63 -10.36 -4.97
N PHE A 85 -3.70 -11.19 -4.50
CA PHE A 85 -3.95 -12.37 -3.68
C PHE A 85 -5.07 -13.28 -4.25
N THR A 86 -5.01 -13.60 -5.55
CA THR A 86 -6.10 -14.24 -6.32
C THR A 86 -6.54 -15.60 -5.78
N LYS A 87 -5.63 -16.34 -5.14
CA LYS A 87 -5.94 -17.62 -4.50
C LYS A 87 -6.69 -17.38 -3.20
N LYS A 88 -7.74 -18.18 -2.98
CA LYS A 88 -8.59 -18.08 -1.79
C LYS A 88 -7.77 -18.15 -0.51
N GLU A 89 -6.78 -19.03 -0.48
CA GLU A 89 -5.92 -19.26 0.67
C GLU A 89 -5.10 -18.01 1.01
N HIS A 90 -4.54 -17.32 0.00
CA HIS A 90 -3.81 -16.06 0.20
C HIS A 90 -4.75 -14.94 0.66
N THR A 91 -5.95 -14.83 0.07
CA THR A 91 -6.96 -13.87 0.53
C THR A 91 -7.30 -14.09 2.01
N GLN A 92 -7.51 -15.35 2.42
CA GLN A 92 -7.78 -15.69 3.81
C GLN A 92 -6.60 -15.34 4.71
N GLU A 93 -5.37 -15.64 4.29
CA GLU A 93 -4.14 -15.32 5.01
C GLU A 93 -3.98 -13.80 5.24
N VAL A 94 -4.20 -12.97 4.22
CA VAL A 94 -4.21 -11.49 4.35
C VAL A 94 -5.21 -11.06 5.42
N ILE A 95 -6.45 -11.58 5.35
CA ILE A 95 -7.53 -11.20 6.25
C ILE A 95 -7.19 -11.59 7.69
N GLU A 96 -6.81 -12.85 7.90
CA GLU A 96 -6.45 -13.37 9.22
C GLU A 96 -5.25 -12.62 9.81
N LYS A 97 -4.21 -12.38 9.01
CA LYS A 97 -3.04 -11.62 9.45
C LYS A 97 -3.42 -10.20 9.87
N THR A 98 -4.25 -9.53 9.06
CA THR A 98 -4.71 -8.15 9.34
C THR A 98 -5.54 -8.10 10.63
N LEU A 99 -6.50 -9.02 10.79
CA LEU A 99 -7.34 -9.09 11.99
C LEU A 99 -6.53 -9.37 13.25
N ASN A 100 -5.58 -10.31 13.18
CA ASN A 100 -4.71 -10.66 14.30
C ASN A 100 -3.82 -9.47 14.70
N TRP A 101 -3.23 -8.78 13.72
CA TRP A 101 -2.42 -7.60 13.97
C TRP A 101 -3.24 -6.47 14.60
N LEU A 102 -4.41 -6.14 14.04
CA LEU A 102 -5.32 -5.13 14.62
C LEU A 102 -5.74 -5.48 16.04
N SER A 103 -6.07 -6.75 16.30
CA SER A 103 -6.43 -7.24 17.64
C SER A 103 -5.28 -7.07 18.64
N SER A 104 -4.02 -7.24 18.19
CA SER A 104 -2.83 -7.01 19.02
C SER A 104 -2.56 -5.54 19.35
N LEU A 105 -3.15 -4.60 18.61
CA LEU A 105 -2.99 -3.17 18.88
C LEU A 105 -3.84 -2.69 20.05
N SER A 106 -5.02 -3.29 20.21
CA SER A 106 -5.94 -3.00 21.32
C SER A 106 -5.37 -3.55 22.64
N PRO A 107 -5.34 -2.76 23.72
CA PRO A 107 -5.15 -3.33 25.05
C PRO A 107 -6.25 -4.36 25.27
N SER A 108 -5.89 -5.55 25.76
CA SER A 108 -6.86 -6.50 26.30
C SER A 108 -7.79 -5.76 27.25
N LEU A 109 -9.09 -5.74 26.93
CA LEU A 109 -10.16 -5.23 27.80
C LEU A 109 -10.12 -5.92 29.17
#